data_AF-A0A0C9YEP4-F1
#
_entry.id   AF-A0A0C9YEP4-F1
#
_cell.length_a   1.000
_cell.length_b   1.000
_cell.length_c   1.000
_cell.angle_alpha   90.00
_cell.angle_beta   90.00
_cell.angle_gamma   90.00
#
_symmetry.space_group_name_H-M   'P 1'
#
loop_
_entity.id
_entity.type
_entity.pdbx_description
1 polymer ?
#
loop_
_entity_poly.entity_id
_entity_poly.type
_entity_poly.pdbx_seq_one_letter_code
_entity_poly.pdbx_strand_id
1 'polypeptide(L)'
;MLILVSTSALKRKRDEPIDISRKLFDLWTKLAKWDLRHLKEYLEESLDPDWKIPLSHAQWRSLLVSESITAHACSAEDLELLFKKSEDETAVAILDPLKPAITRDPVDPSGTKTSLVSFWDRNIREILERCLGVASIRDTNQTGRLRPGFGLLLANVCVFRGEEKGIYFTGMHPRNELKVKTRWVYNPAPYILGYYAIGVKVGLTAILPPGRQGESLQVEDLILTDLSSRRERIKNAVRMIKLCGVLGWLQQVIGKDKDRDMHLHYCDGGKSIEYFLLHVRKTYGLANRGGGEERVKHLKAVYASLISKRVPNVDRLKKAEIQHRVHGSYVDLEPRGIDTGPKSPLDVRNAVVCVLEALKVAHADPPVFHRDIRWPNIMQSCEDSSKWFLIDWEDASFAPTKGAPHLSQNEHSPNVYNDNHGADVDIWAVGRLIFTARVQVPAIRDLGQMMMEGHVLNAEQGLKKICNLPPF
;
A
#
# COMPACT_ATOMS: atom_id res chain seq x y z
N MET A 1 55.32 -64.56 18.85
CA MET A 1 54.66 -63.89 17.71
C MET A 1 53.29 -63.42 18.18
N LEU A 2 53.23 -62.18 18.68
CA LEU A 2 51.99 -61.55 19.16
C LEU A 2 51.30 -60.89 17.96
N ILE A 3 50.07 -61.32 17.66
CA ILE A 3 49.22 -60.71 16.63
C ILE A 3 48.48 -59.55 17.29
N LEU A 4 48.85 -58.33 16.89
CA LEU A 4 48.10 -57.10 17.17
C LEU A 4 46.85 -57.09 16.28
N VAL A 5 45.68 -57.27 16.88
CA VAL A 5 44.38 -57.02 16.23
C VAL A 5 44.12 -55.52 16.27
N SER A 6 44.24 -54.88 15.10
CA SER A 6 43.83 -53.50 14.88
C SER A 6 42.30 -53.41 14.85
N THR A 7 41.70 -52.83 15.87
CA THR A 7 40.28 -52.46 15.86
C THR A 7 40.12 -51.11 15.16
N SER A 8 39.83 -51.14 13.86
CA SER A 8 39.35 -49.97 13.13
C SER A 8 37.89 -49.69 13.55
N ALA A 9 37.72 -48.73 14.46
CA ALA A 9 36.42 -48.20 14.80
C ALA A 9 35.78 -47.57 13.54
N LEU A 10 34.71 -48.19 13.06
CA LEU A 10 33.82 -47.67 12.02
C LEU A 10 33.30 -46.30 12.46
N LYS A 11 33.79 -45.21 11.84
CA LYS A 11 33.14 -43.90 11.88
C LYS A 11 31.76 -44.07 11.25
N ARG A 12 30.71 -44.14 12.07
CA ARG A 12 29.33 -44.01 11.60
C ARG A 12 29.21 -42.68 10.86
N LYS A 13 28.84 -42.75 9.58
CA LYS A 13 28.46 -41.59 8.78
C LYS A 13 27.23 -40.99 9.47
N ARG A 14 27.38 -39.84 10.10
CA ARG A 14 26.27 -39.14 10.76
C ARG A 14 25.30 -38.72 9.65
N ASP A 15 24.02 -39.03 9.80
CA ASP A 15 23.01 -38.62 8.83
C ASP A 15 22.97 -37.08 8.75
N GLU A 16 22.68 -36.54 7.57
CA GLU A 16 22.61 -35.10 7.38
C GLU A 16 21.42 -34.52 8.18
N PRO A 17 21.59 -33.35 8.85
CA PRO A 17 20.51 -32.74 9.61
C PRO A 17 19.30 -32.42 8.73
N ILE A 18 18.10 -32.69 9.23
CA ILE A 18 16.84 -32.44 8.52
C ILE A 18 16.52 -30.95 8.55
N ASP A 19 16.32 -30.33 7.38
CA ASP A 19 15.89 -28.93 7.31
C ASP A 19 14.40 -28.78 7.64
N ILE A 20 14.10 -28.14 8.77
CA ILE A 20 12.74 -27.89 9.26
C ILE A 20 12.23 -26.47 8.96
N SER A 21 12.90 -25.71 8.09
CA SER A 21 12.54 -24.31 7.78
C SER A 21 11.08 -24.17 7.38
N ARG A 22 10.57 -25.07 6.52
CA ARG A 22 9.18 -25.02 6.07
C ARG A 22 8.19 -25.23 7.22
N LYS A 23 8.46 -26.20 8.10
CA LYS A 23 7.66 -26.46 9.30
C LYS A 23 7.59 -25.23 10.21
N LEU A 24 8.72 -24.55 10.41
CA LEU A 24 8.78 -23.33 11.21
C LEU A 24 7.98 -22.19 10.59
N PHE A 25 8.07 -21.96 9.27
CA PHE A 25 7.22 -20.98 8.59
C PHE A 25 5.73 -21.27 8.76
N ASP A 26 5.32 -22.53 8.60
CA ASP A 26 3.92 -22.94 8.77
C ASP A 26 3.44 -22.76 10.22
N LEU A 27 4.33 -22.85 11.22
CA LEU A 27 4.01 -22.57 12.62
C LEU A 27 3.87 -21.08 12.91
N TRP A 28 4.85 -20.27 12.48
CA TRP A 28 4.91 -18.83 12.76
C TRP A 28 3.85 -18.01 12.04
N THR A 29 3.30 -18.54 10.93
CA THR A 29 2.24 -17.90 10.14
C THR A 29 0.84 -18.31 10.57
N LYS A 30 0.70 -19.17 11.59
CA LYS A 30 -0.60 -19.46 12.20
C LYS A 30 -1.21 -18.19 12.77
N LEU A 31 -2.48 -17.95 12.47
CA LEU A 31 -3.19 -16.74 12.83
C LEU A 31 -3.26 -16.58 14.35
N ALA A 32 -2.79 -15.44 14.85
CA ALA A 32 -2.74 -15.13 16.26
C ALA A 32 -3.52 -13.85 16.54
N LYS A 33 -4.70 -13.99 17.14
CA LYS A 33 -5.53 -12.86 17.56
C LYS A 33 -5.05 -12.36 18.91
N TRP A 34 -4.76 -11.07 19.00
CA TRP A 34 -4.40 -10.41 20.24
C TRP A 34 -5.21 -9.13 20.39
N ASP A 35 -5.56 -8.81 21.63
CA ASP A 35 -5.94 -7.45 21.98
C ASP A 35 -4.68 -6.64 22.29
N LEU A 36 -4.80 -5.31 22.24
CA LEU A 36 -3.66 -4.42 22.41
C LEU A 36 -3.00 -4.53 23.79
N ARG A 37 -3.76 -4.87 24.83
CA ARG A 37 -3.28 -4.94 26.22
C ARG A 37 -2.33 -6.11 26.41
N HIS A 38 -2.66 -7.27 25.84
CA HIS A 38 -1.86 -8.49 25.95
C HIS A 38 -0.82 -8.64 24.82
N LEU A 39 -0.95 -7.89 23.72
CA LEU A 39 -0.02 -7.96 22.60
C LEU A 39 1.43 -7.69 23.01
N LYS A 40 1.65 -6.71 23.90
CA LYS A 40 2.99 -6.37 24.37
C LYS A 40 3.64 -7.54 25.13
N GLU A 41 2.89 -8.17 26.03
CA GLU A 41 3.35 -9.31 26.83
C GLU A 41 3.68 -10.50 25.93
N TYR A 42 2.77 -10.82 25.01
CA TYR A 42 3.00 -11.85 23.99
C TYR A 42 4.28 -11.58 23.19
N LEU A 43 4.58 -10.34 22.81
CA LEU A 43 5.78 -10.03 22.02
C LEU A 43 7.10 -10.11 22.82
N GLU A 44 7.07 -10.00 24.14
CA GLU A 44 8.26 -10.11 25.00
C GLU A 44 8.57 -11.55 25.45
N GLU A 45 7.58 -12.44 25.38
CA GLU A 45 7.77 -13.86 25.68
C GLU A 45 8.69 -14.55 24.65
N SER A 46 9.42 -15.56 25.12
CA SER A 46 10.23 -16.42 24.26
C SER A 46 9.38 -17.15 23.21
N LEU A 47 10.04 -17.68 22.18
CA LEU A 47 9.37 -18.61 21.27
C LEU A 47 9.05 -19.91 21.99
N ASP A 48 7.88 -20.47 21.69
CA ASP A 48 7.51 -21.82 22.10
C ASP A 48 8.61 -22.81 21.68
N PRO A 49 8.88 -23.87 22.47
CA PRO A 49 9.95 -24.82 22.17
C PRO A 49 9.93 -25.39 20.75
N ASP A 50 8.74 -25.66 20.21
CA ASP A 50 8.54 -26.17 18.85
C ASP A 50 8.75 -25.12 17.75
N TRP A 51 8.74 -23.85 18.12
CA TRP A 51 8.93 -22.70 17.24
C TRP A 51 10.38 -22.24 17.22
N LYS A 52 11.24 -22.75 18.10
CA LYS A 52 12.65 -22.34 18.20
C LYS A 52 13.47 -22.86 17.03
N ILE A 53 14.39 -22.01 16.57
CA ILE A 53 15.28 -22.30 15.46
C ILE A 53 16.40 -23.25 15.94
N PRO A 54 16.62 -24.40 15.29
CA PRO A 54 17.70 -25.31 15.67
C PRO A 54 19.07 -24.71 15.33
N LEU A 55 20.01 -24.82 16.27
CA LEU A 55 21.42 -24.54 16.09
C LEU A 55 22.25 -25.76 16.48
N SER A 56 23.30 -26.04 15.71
CA SER A 56 24.32 -26.99 16.11
C SER A 56 25.08 -26.46 17.33
N HIS A 57 25.72 -27.36 18.07
CA HIS A 57 26.52 -27.00 19.23
C HIS A 57 27.66 -26.03 18.88
N ALA A 58 28.25 -26.19 17.70
CA ALA A 58 29.28 -25.28 17.18
C ALA A 58 28.72 -23.87 16.91
N GLN A 59 27.55 -23.77 16.26
CA GLN A 59 26.88 -22.50 16.03
C GLN A 59 26.48 -21.83 17.33
N TRP A 60 25.89 -22.58 18.27
CA TRP A 60 25.51 -22.08 19.58
C TRP A 60 26.71 -21.46 20.31
N ARG A 61 27.83 -22.20 20.39
CA ARG A 61 29.06 -21.71 21.02
C ARG A 61 29.62 -20.46 20.34
N SER A 62 29.52 -20.35 19.01
CA SER A 62 30.01 -19.17 18.30
C SER A 62 29.22 -17.88 18.60
N LEU A 63 27.98 -18.03 19.09
CA LEU A 63 27.12 -16.89 19.44
C LEU A 63 27.25 -16.49 20.92
N LEU A 64 27.69 -17.40 21.79
CA LEU A 64 28.03 -17.10 23.17
C LEU A 64 29.30 -16.25 23.23
N VAL A 65 29.25 -15.19 24.03
CA VAL A 65 30.27 -14.20 24.39
C VAL A 65 31.61 -14.18 23.60
N SER A 66 31.90 -13.02 23.01
CA SER A 66 33.26 -12.54 22.73
C SER A 66 33.53 -11.36 23.66
N GLU A 67 34.23 -11.57 24.78
CA GLU A 67 34.42 -10.59 25.88
C GLU A 67 35.09 -9.27 25.47
N SER A 68 35.63 -9.21 24.25
CA SER A 68 36.30 -8.02 23.69
C SER A 68 35.35 -6.94 23.17
N ILE A 69 34.08 -7.24 22.86
CA ILE A 69 33.13 -6.28 22.27
C ILE A 69 31.78 -6.37 22.97
N THR A 70 31.42 -5.34 23.75
CA THR A 70 30.16 -5.26 24.52
C THR A 70 28.90 -5.42 23.65
N ALA A 71 28.94 -4.97 22.40
CA ALA A 71 27.85 -5.14 21.43
C ALA A 71 27.57 -6.60 21.05
N HIS A 72 28.50 -7.52 21.34
CA HIS A 72 28.37 -8.96 21.07
C HIS A 72 28.05 -9.80 22.31
N ALA A 73 27.98 -9.18 23.49
CA ALA A 73 27.61 -9.88 24.71
C ALA A 73 26.23 -10.54 24.54
N CYS A 74 26.18 -11.85 24.79
CA CYS A 74 25.00 -12.69 24.65
C CYS A 74 25.17 -13.91 25.55
N SER A 75 24.20 -14.14 26.45
CA SER A 75 24.20 -15.31 27.33
C SER A 75 23.51 -16.50 26.66
N ALA A 76 23.52 -17.66 27.33
CA ALA A 76 22.77 -18.83 26.88
C ALA A 76 21.26 -18.58 26.96
N GLU A 77 20.80 -17.93 28.02
CA GLU A 77 19.40 -17.56 28.25
C GLU A 77 18.89 -16.62 27.15
N ASP A 78 19.73 -15.69 26.68
CA ASP A 78 19.38 -14.82 25.55
C ASP A 78 19.18 -15.63 24.26
N LEU A 79 20.03 -16.62 23.98
CA LEU A 79 19.89 -17.50 22.82
C LEU A 79 18.65 -18.39 22.92
N GLU A 80 18.33 -18.87 24.12
CA GLU A 80 17.16 -19.72 24.38
C GLU A 80 15.84 -19.01 24.10
N LEU A 81 15.80 -17.68 23.99
CA LEU A 81 14.60 -16.95 23.55
C LEU A 81 14.17 -17.32 22.12
N LEU A 82 15.14 -17.65 21.25
CA LEU A 82 14.96 -17.82 19.81
C LEU A 82 15.38 -19.21 19.31
N PHE A 83 16.38 -19.80 19.94
CA PHE A 83 17.07 -20.98 19.47
C PHE A 83 16.90 -22.19 20.39
N LYS A 84 16.96 -23.38 19.80
CA LYS A 84 17.15 -24.65 20.50
C LYS A 84 18.43 -25.32 19.99
N LYS A 85 19.11 -26.09 20.83
CA LYS A 85 20.25 -26.91 20.39
C LYS A 85 19.74 -28.15 19.68
N SER A 86 20.24 -28.42 18.48
CA SER A 86 19.94 -29.65 17.75
C SER A 86 21.09 -29.99 16.82
N GLU A 87 21.47 -31.27 16.77
CA GLU A 87 22.44 -31.80 15.81
C GLU A 87 21.74 -32.53 14.65
N ASP A 88 20.44 -32.79 14.79
CA ASP A 88 19.65 -33.60 13.86
C ASP A 88 18.70 -32.74 13.00
N GLU A 89 18.50 -31.48 13.38
CA GLU A 89 17.65 -30.52 12.67
C GLU A 89 18.46 -29.26 12.30
N THR A 90 18.11 -28.64 11.17
CA THR A 90 18.62 -27.32 10.74
C THR A 90 17.47 -26.46 10.21
N ALA A 91 17.72 -25.18 9.99
CA ALA A 91 16.74 -24.25 9.42
C ALA A 91 17.45 -23.24 8.50
N VAL A 92 18.07 -23.74 7.43
CA VAL A 92 19.00 -22.94 6.60
C VAL A 92 18.31 -21.72 6.01
N ALA A 93 17.10 -21.89 5.48
CA ALA A 93 16.36 -20.81 4.85
C ALA A 93 16.02 -19.65 5.80
N ILE A 94 16.01 -19.89 7.12
CA ILE A 94 15.77 -18.89 8.16
C ILE A 94 17.10 -18.34 8.70
N LEU A 95 18.08 -19.22 8.92
CA LEU A 95 19.37 -18.84 9.46
C LEU A 95 20.15 -17.90 8.53
N ASP A 96 20.03 -18.07 7.22
CA ASP A 96 20.73 -17.25 6.23
C ASP A 96 20.44 -15.73 6.38
N PRO A 97 19.18 -15.26 6.38
CA PRO A 97 18.89 -13.84 6.59
C PRO A 97 19.08 -13.41 8.06
N LEU A 98 18.86 -14.30 9.02
CA LEU A 98 18.92 -13.97 10.44
C LEU A 98 20.37 -13.81 10.96
N LYS A 99 21.30 -14.62 10.46
CA LYS A 99 22.68 -14.65 10.94
C LYS A 99 23.38 -13.28 10.79
N PRO A 100 23.34 -12.58 9.63
CA PRO A 100 23.87 -11.22 9.52
C PRO A 100 23.27 -10.23 10.50
N ALA A 101 21.98 -10.35 10.84
CA ALA A 101 21.32 -9.47 11.80
C ALA A 101 21.89 -9.67 13.21
N ILE A 102 22.17 -10.91 13.61
CA ILE A 102 22.64 -11.24 14.96
C ILE A 102 24.17 -11.03 15.09
N THR A 103 24.95 -11.47 14.10
CA THR A 103 26.41 -11.59 14.24
C THR A 103 27.18 -10.32 13.87
N ARG A 104 26.66 -9.46 12.98
CA ARG A 104 27.39 -8.26 12.55
C ARG A 104 27.44 -7.22 13.67
N ASP A 105 28.49 -6.40 13.63
CA ASP A 105 28.58 -5.22 14.46
C ASP A 105 27.42 -4.28 14.21
N PRO A 106 26.93 -3.58 15.24
CA PRO A 106 25.97 -2.52 15.05
C PRO A 106 26.56 -1.45 14.13
N VAL A 107 25.71 -0.90 13.27
CA VAL A 107 26.10 0.23 12.43
C VAL A 107 26.38 1.45 13.32
N ASP A 108 27.31 2.30 12.89
CA ASP A 108 27.49 3.62 13.49
C ASP A 108 26.15 4.37 13.44
N PRO A 109 25.56 4.75 14.60
CA PRO A 109 24.29 5.48 14.64
C PRO A 109 24.35 6.82 13.90
N SER A 110 25.55 7.40 13.77
CA SER A 110 25.85 8.64 13.05
C SER A 110 26.11 8.43 11.55
N GLY A 111 26.12 7.17 11.11
CA GLY A 111 26.40 6.78 9.75
C GLY A 111 25.37 7.26 8.72
N THR A 112 25.67 7.00 7.45
CA THR A 112 24.79 7.40 6.35
C THR A 112 23.39 6.80 6.47
N LYS A 113 22.39 7.47 5.90
CA LYS A 113 21.03 6.93 5.80
C LYS A 113 21.02 5.53 5.15
N THR A 114 21.86 5.30 4.14
CA THR A 114 21.96 4.01 3.43
C THR A 114 22.44 2.89 4.34
N SER A 115 23.45 3.13 5.19
CA SER A 115 23.95 2.11 6.13
C SER A 115 22.92 1.78 7.20
N LEU A 116 22.17 2.78 7.68
CA LEU A 116 21.06 2.58 8.60
C LEU A 116 19.89 1.81 7.96
N VAL A 117 19.54 2.11 6.71
CA VAL A 117 18.51 1.37 5.94
C VAL A 117 18.85 -0.11 5.85
N SER A 118 20.08 -0.44 5.45
CA SER A 118 20.50 -1.84 5.39
C SER A 118 20.50 -2.52 6.77
N PHE A 119 20.74 -1.77 7.84
CA PHE A 119 20.67 -2.29 9.20
C PHE A 119 19.24 -2.59 9.65
N TRP A 120 18.29 -1.67 9.43
CA TRP A 120 16.87 -1.89 9.72
C TRP A 120 16.30 -3.04 8.89
N ASP A 121 16.69 -3.12 7.61
CA ASP A 121 16.24 -4.17 6.69
C ASP A 121 16.58 -5.57 7.20
N ARG A 122 17.82 -5.80 7.63
CA ARG A 122 18.24 -7.11 8.18
C ARG A 122 17.51 -7.48 9.46
N ASN A 123 17.23 -6.49 10.31
CA ASN A 123 16.61 -6.74 11.61
C ASN A 123 15.08 -6.82 11.57
N ILE A 124 14.45 -6.33 10.50
CA ILE A 124 12.99 -6.20 10.40
C ILE A 124 12.49 -6.78 9.08
N ARG A 125 12.80 -6.12 7.95
CA ARG A 125 12.26 -6.47 6.63
C ARG A 125 12.56 -7.91 6.25
N GLU A 126 13.83 -8.29 6.22
CA GLU A 126 14.28 -9.58 5.71
C GLU A 126 13.70 -10.75 6.51
N ILE A 127 13.54 -10.57 7.83
CA ILE A 127 12.89 -11.57 8.70
C ILE A 127 11.40 -11.70 8.33
N LEU A 128 10.67 -10.58 8.26
CA LEU A 128 9.24 -10.58 7.96
C LEU A 128 8.94 -11.10 6.55
N GLU A 129 9.64 -10.61 5.53
CA GLU A 129 9.49 -11.05 4.13
C GLU A 129 9.76 -12.54 3.99
N ARG A 130 10.82 -13.04 4.64
CA ARG A 130 11.16 -14.47 4.57
C ARG A 130 10.12 -15.33 5.27
N CYS A 131 9.64 -14.92 6.45
CA CYS A 131 8.66 -15.70 7.22
C CYS A 131 7.28 -15.72 6.54
N LEU A 132 6.86 -14.61 5.95
CA LEU A 132 5.53 -14.46 5.35
C LEU A 132 5.50 -14.80 3.86
N GLY A 133 6.66 -14.91 3.19
CA GLY A 133 6.76 -15.19 1.76
C GLY A 133 6.20 -14.06 0.89
N VAL A 134 6.36 -12.81 1.33
CA VAL A 134 5.82 -11.62 0.66
C VAL A 134 6.89 -10.58 0.38
N ALA A 135 6.63 -9.70 -0.58
CA ALA A 135 7.44 -8.53 -0.83
C ALA A 135 6.94 -7.32 -0.01
N SER A 136 7.87 -6.47 0.40
CA SER A 136 7.59 -5.17 1.00
C SER A 136 7.78 -4.03 0.00
N ILE A 137 7.32 -2.86 0.42
CA ILE A 137 7.47 -1.59 -0.26
C ILE A 137 8.50 -0.77 0.52
N ARG A 138 9.41 -0.10 -0.22
CA ARG A 138 10.41 0.81 0.34
C ARG A 138 10.45 2.12 -0.42
N ASP A 139 10.37 3.26 0.28
CA ASP A 139 10.62 4.56 -0.35
C ASP A 139 12.14 4.84 -0.39
N THR A 140 12.78 4.37 -1.46
CA THR A 140 14.23 4.58 -1.68
C THR A 140 14.56 5.97 -2.22
N ASN A 141 13.57 6.70 -2.74
CA ASN A 141 13.80 7.85 -3.61
C ASN A 141 13.22 9.18 -3.10
N GLN A 142 12.82 9.26 -1.81
CA GLN A 142 12.19 10.46 -1.23
C GLN A 142 10.99 10.95 -2.06
N THR A 143 10.24 10.00 -2.65
CA THR A 143 9.26 10.31 -3.72
C THR A 143 8.02 11.04 -3.25
N GLY A 144 7.91 11.31 -1.94
CA GLY A 144 7.03 12.35 -1.42
C GLY A 144 6.81 12.21 0.07
N ARG A 145 6.43 13.31 0.72
CA ARG A 145 6.05 13.42 2.15
C ARG A 145 4.87 12.52 2.58
N LEU A 146 4.46 11.55 1.76
CA LEU A 146 3.19 10.83 1.85
C LEU A 146 3.35 9.30 1.82
N ARG A 147 4.58 8.76 1.69
CA ARG A 147 4.88 7.32 1.77
C ARG A 147 5.53 6.97 3.10
N PRO A 148 5.16 5.86 3.77
CA PRO A 148 6.00 5.33 4.83
C PRO A 148 7.36 4.90 4.25
N GLY A 149 8.43 5.08 5.02
CA GLY A 149 9.76 4.60 4.62
C GLY A 149 9.75 3.10 4.27
N PHE A 150 8.90 2.33 4.95
CA PHE A 150 8.67 0.90 4.74
C PHE A 150 7.18 0.54 4.85
N GLY A 151 6.71 -0.42 4.06
CA GLY A 151 5.38 -1.01 4.20
C GLY A 151 5.36 -2.49 3.81
N LEU A 152 4.73 -3.34 4.61
CA LEU A 152 4.55 -4.77 4.33
C LEU A 152 3.13 -5.05 3.88
N LEU A 153 2.97 -5.60 2.67
CA LEU A 153 1.67 -5.85 2.07
C LEU A 153 1.33 -7.35 2.13
N LEU A 154 0.23 -7.67 2.78
CA LEU A 154 -0.38 -9.00 2.77
C LEU A 154 -1.68 -8.92 1.99
N ALA A 155 -1.81 -9.72 0.90
CA ALA A 155 -2.96 -9.67 0.00
C ALA A 155 -3.36 -8.23 -0.41
N ASN A 156 -2.36 -7.44 -0.81
CA ASN A 156 -2.46 -6.02 -1.20
C ASN A 156 -2.86 -5.04 -0.08
N VAL A 157 -2.94 -5.48 1.17
CA VAL A 157 -3.23 -4.62 2.33
C VAL A 157 -1.95 -4.34 3.10
N CYS A 158 -1.62 -3.06 3.31
CA CYS A 158 -0.45 -2.63 4.08
C CYS A 158 -0.72 -2.74 5.60
N VAL A 159 -0.41 -3.89 6.19
CA VAL A 159 -0.70 -4.22 7.61
C VAL A 159 0.42 -3.84 8.58
N PHE A 160 1.63 -3.56 8.06
CA PHE A 160 2.79 -3.15 8.86
C PHE A 160 3.54 -2.00 8.19
N ARG A 161 3.77 -0.91 8.93
CA ARG A 161 4.40 0.33 8.41
C ARG A 161 5.68 0.70 9.14
N GLY A 162 6.61 1.37 8.46
CA GLY A 162 7.88 1.80 9.05
C GLY A 162 8.26 3.23 8.70
N GLU A 163 8.72 4.01 9.68
CA GLU A 163 9.32 5.34 9.48
C GLU A 163 10.69 5.45 10.15
N GLU A 164 11.69 5.91 9.41
CA GLU A 164 13.08 5.74 9.84
C GLU A 164 13.92 6.99 9.58
N LYS A 165 14.67 7.43 10.60
CA LYS A 165 15.50 8.63 10.57
C LYS A 165 16.89 8.36 11.14
N GLY A 166 17.87 9.13 10.68
CA GLY A 166 19.18 9.19 11.32
C GLY A 166 19.14 9.98 12.64
N ILE A 167 20.15 9.81 13.49
CA ILE A 167 20.18 10.44 14.83
C ILE A 167 20.19 11.97 14.81
N TYR A 168 20.67 12.58 13.72
CA TYR A 168 20.74 14.04 13.56
C TYR A 168 19.55 14.61 12.80
N PHE A 169 18.50 13.81 12.55
CA PHE A 169 17.32 14.31 11.87
C PHE A 169 16.53 15.25 12.78
N THR A 170 16.38 16.50 12.36
CA THR A 170 15.71 17.57 13.12
C THR A 170 14.27 17.83 12.70
N GLY A 171 13.74 17.03 11.76
CA GLY A 171 12.36 17.17 11.28
C GLY A 171 11.32 16.52 12.19
N MET A 172 10.16 16.21 11.63
CA MET A 172 9.08 15.53 12.34
C MET A 172 9.53 14.20 12.91
N HIS A 173 9.29 13.97 14.20
CA HIS A 173 9.58 12.69 14.84
C HIS A 173 8.91 11.54 14.06
N PRO A 174 9.62 10.44 13.73
CA PRO A 174 9.10 9.41 12.82
C PRO A 174 7.82 8.73 13.32
N ARG A 175 7.65 8.62 14.64
CA ARG A 175 6.37 8.22 15.27
C ARG A 175 5.18 9.11 14.87
N ASN A 176 5.38 10.43 14.83
CA ASN A 176 4.34 11.38 14.43
C ASN A 176 4.15 11.37 12.91
N GLU A 177 5.21 11.08 12.16
CA GLU A 177 5.15 10.91 10.72
C GLU A 177 4.30 9.69 10.32
N LEU A 178 4.38 8.57 11.06
CA LEU A 178 3.47 7.43 10.89
C LEU A 178 2.00 7.86 11.01
N LYS A 179 1.69 8.68 12.02
CA LYS A 179 0.34 9.22 12.25
C LYS A 179 -0.13 10.08 11.07
N VAL A 180 0.71 11.00 10.60
CA VAL A 180 0.37 11.94 9.53
C VAL A 180 0.26 11.26 8.16
N LYS A 181 1.09 10.24 7.89
CA LYS A 181 1.13 9.55 6.60
C LYS A 181 0.18 8.35 6.51
N THR A 182 -0.58 8.08 7.56
CA THR A 182 -1.53 6.96 7.56
C THR A 182 -2.94 7.47 7.36
N ARG A 183 -3.64 6.87 6.40
CA ARG A 183 -5.10 6.95 6.29
C ARG A 183 -5.70 5.76 6.98
N TRP A 184 -6.76 5.97 7.76
CA TRP A 184 -7.49 4.83 8.29
C TRP A 184 -8.38 4.20 7.23
N VAL A 185 -7.98 3.04 6.74
CA VAL A 185 -8.74 2.26 5.73
C VAL A 185 -8.94 0.81 6.15
N TYR A 186 -8.59 0.49 7.40
CA TYR A 186 -8.42 -0.88 7.88
C TYR A 186 -9.64 -1.43 8.62
N ASN A 187 -10.80 -0.75 8.54
CA ASN A 187 -12.01 -1.23 9.20
C ASN A 187 -12.37 -2.66 8.73
N PRO A 188 -12.74 -3.59 9.64
CA PRO A 188 -13.03 -3.38 11.07
C PRO A 188 -11.86 -3.69 12.03
N ALA A 189 -10.61 -3.73 11.57
CA ALA A 189 -9.48 -4.04 12.43
C ALA A 189 -9.38 -3.08 13.62
N PRO A 190 -9.02 -3.57 14.82
CA PRO A 190 -8.90 -2.71 16.00
C PRO A 190 -7.64 -1.84 15.97
N TYR A 191 -6.61 -2.26 15.23
CA TYR A 191 -5.35 -1.56 15.01
C TYR A 191 -4.68 -2.12 13.75
N ILE A 192 -3.70 -1.40 13.23
CA ILE A 192 -2.61 -1.99 12.44
C ILE A 192 -1.29 -1.81 13.20
N LEU A 193 -0.22 -2.41 12.70
CA LEU A 193 1.07 -2.36 13.37
C LEU A 193 2.06 -1.50 12.58
N GLY A 194 3.09 -1.05 13.26
CA GLY A 194 4.21 -0.40 12.61
C GLY A 194 5.39 -0.25 13.52
N TYR A 195 6.47 0.33 13.01
CA TYR A 195 7.62 0.73 13.80
C TYR A 195 8.11 2.11 13.39
N TYR A 196 8.80 2.78 14.29
CA TYR A 196 9.66 3.89 13.93
C TYR A 196 11.09 3.63 14.38
N ALA A 197 12.05 4.21 13.67
CA ALA A 197 13.47 4.07 13.99
C ALA A 197 14.20 5.42 14.01
N ILE A 198 15.08 5.60 14.99
CA ILE A 198 16.03 6.71 15.08
C ILE A 198 17.41 6.14 15.34
N GLY A 199 18.28 6.17 14.32
CA GLY A 199 19.57 5.46 14.38
C GLY A 199 19.36 3.96 14.63
N VAL A 200 19.95 3.43 15.71
CA VAL A 200 19.83 2.02 16.11
C VAL A 200 18.63 1.72 17.03
N LYS A 201 17.91 2.75 17.46
CA LYS A 201 16.74 2.61 18.34
C LYS A 201 15.47 2.41 17.51
N VAL A 202 14.67 1.43 17.88
CA VAL A 202 13.41 1.06 17.22
C VAL A 202 12.29 1.06 18.24
N GLY A 203 11.18 1.71 17.91
CA GLY A 203 9.93 1.61 18.64
C GLY A 203 8.91 0.83 17.82
N LEU A 204 8.48 -0.32 18.30
CA LEU A 204 7.33 -1.05 17.76
C LEU A 204 6.05 -0.42 18.28
N THR A 205 5.07 -0.23 17.40
CA THR A 205 3.87 0.56 17.66
C THR A 205 2.60 -0.10 17.15
N ALA A 206 1.48 0.24 17.80
CA ALA A 206 0.15 0.03 17.25
C ALA A 206 -0.40 1.37 16.74
N ILE A 207 -1.05 1.34 15.57
CA ILE A 207 -1.74 2.49 14.97
C ILE A 207 -3.23 2.19 15.05
N LEU A 208 -3.96 3.06 15.74
CA LEU A 208 -5.36 2.87 16.12
C LEU A 208 -6.29 3.69 15.22
N PRO A 209 -7.54 3.24 15.03
CA PRO A 209 -8.55 4.01 14.33
C PRO A 209 -8.73 5.41 14.94
N PRO A 210 -9.17 6.39 14.14
CA PRO A 210 -9.59 7.68 14.68
C PRO A 210 -10.74 7.49 15.69
N GLY A 211 -10.74 8.29 16.76
CA GLY A 211 -11.79 8.24 17.78
C GLY A 211 -13.16 8.63 17.22
N ARG A 212 -14.23 8.30 17.96
CA ARG A 212 -15.63 8.57 17.54
C ARG A 212 -15.95 10.04 17.25
N GLN A 213 -15.12 10.96 17.73
CA GLN A 213 -15.27 12.42 17.50
C GLN A 213 -14.46 12.93 16.28
N GLY A 214 -13.94 12.05 15.43
CA GLY A 214 -13.14 12.45 14.26
C GLY A 214 -11.72 12.89 14.62
N GLU A 215 -11.21 12.47 15.77
CA GLU A 215 -9.84 12.75 16.19
C GLU A 215 -8.83 12.13 15.21
N SER A 216 -7.68 12.79 15.04
CA SER A 216 -6.53 12.23 14.32
C SER A 216 -6.13 10.85 14.85
N LEU A 217 -5.61 9.98 13.97
CA LEU A 217 -5.09 8.65 14.33
C LEU A 217 -4.28 8.65 15.62
N GLN A 218 -4.40 7.60 16.42
CA GLN A 218 -3.57 7.41 17.60
C GLN A 218 -2.46 6.41 17.26
N VAL A 219 -1.26 6.66 17.78
CA VAL A 219 -0.12 5.74 17.69
C VAL A 219 0.29 5.48 19.13
N GLU A 220 0.38 4.21 19.51
CA GLU A 220 0.79 3.75 20.84
C GLU A 220 2.08 2.95 20.74
N ASP A 221 3.02 3.22 21.65
CA ASP A 221 4.30 2.51 21.67
C ASP A 221 4.12 1.20 22.46
N LEU A 222 4.39 0.08 21.79
CA LEU A 222 4.32 -1.23 22.40
C LEU A 222 5.64 -1.55 23.12
N ILE A 223 6.74 -1.46 22.36
CA ILE A 223 8.07 -1.89 22.79
C ILE A 223 9.11 -0.93 22.22
N LEU A 224 10.04 -0.48 23.06
CA LEU A 224 11.22 0.28 22.65
C LEU A 224 12.46 -0.60 22.78
N THR A 225 13.34 -0.56 21.79
CA THR A 225 14.51 -1.44 21.74
C THR A 225 15.70 -0.74 21.12
N ASP A 226 16.88 -1.01 21.68
CA ASP A 226 18.15 -0.55 21.15
C ASP A 226 18.89 -1.72 20.47
N LEU A 227 18.91 -1.73 19.14
CA LEU A 227 19.48 -2.83 18.36
C LEU A 227 21.02 -2.82 18.32
N SER A 228 21.68 -1.97 19.12
CA SER A 228 23.15 -1.93 19.20
C SER A 228 23.75 -3.24 19.71
N SER A 229 23.04 -3.97 20.59
CA SER A 229 23.54 -5.24 21.14
C SER A 229 22.94 -6.47 20.44
N ARG A 230 23.73 -7.55 20.38
CA ARG A 230 23.28 -8.87 19.87
C ARG A 230 22.05 -9.38 20.62
N ARG A 231 22.05 -9.27 21.94
CA ARG A 231 20.94 -9.64 22.81
C ARG A 231 19.62 -8.98 22.37
N GLU A 232 19.63 -7.68 22.19
CA GLU A 232 18.43 -6.94 21.78
C GLU A 232 18.01 -7.26 20.33
N ARG A 233 18.96 -7.58 19.45
CA ARG A 233 18.65 -8.07 18.09
C ARG A 233 18.01 -9.46 18.11
N ILE A 234 18.41 -10.34 19.02
CA ILE A 234 17.76 -11.65 19.22
C ILE A 234 16.32 -11.46 19.70
N LYS A 235 16.09 -10.62 20.72
CA LYS A 235 14.73 -10.28 21.18
C LYS A 235 13.89 -9.67 20.05
N ASN A 236 14.47 -8.79 19.24
CA ASN A 236 13.77 -8.22 18.11
C ASN A 236 13.40 -9.27 17.06
N ALA A 237 14.26 -10.25 16.79
CA ALA A 237 13.94 -11.35 15.89
C ALA A 237 12.78 -12.21 16.40
N VAL A 238 12.73 -12.51 17.72
CA VAL A 238 11.58 -13.17 18.36
C VAL A 238 10.29 -12.38 18.09
N ARG A 239 10.32 -11.07 18.31
CA ARG A 239 9.16 -10.18 18.05
C ARG A 239 8.73 -10.24 16.59
N MET A 240 9.66 -10.12 15.64
CA MET A 240 9.34 -10.17 14.20
C MET A 240 8.70 -11.51 13.81
N ILE A 241 9.19 -12.62 14.37
CA ILE A 241 8.61 -13.95 14.15
C ILE A 241 7.18 -14.01 14.73
N LYS A 242 6.99 -13.62 15.99
CA LYS A 242 5.67 -13.63 16.65
C LYS A 242 4.66 -12.71 15.97
N LEU A 243 5.11 -11.61 15.37
CA LEU A 243 4.29 -10.70 14.58
C LEU A 243 3.69 -11.35 13.33
N CYS A 244 4.32 -12.37 12.75
CA CYS A 244 3.85 -12.98 11.50
C CYS A 244 2.40 -13.47 11.61
N GLY A 245 2.07 -14.21 12.68
CA GLY A 245 0.72 -14.67 12.96
C GLY A 245 -0.28 -13.54 13.24
N VAL A 246 0.16 -12.46 13.89
CA VAL A 246 -0.67 -11.28 14.19
C VAL A 246 -0.99 -10.50 12.91
N LEU A 247 0.01 -10.29 12.06
CA LEU A 247 -0.14 -9.61 10.77
C LEU A 247 -1.07 -10.39 9.84
N GLY A 248 -0.95 -11.73 9.81
CA GLY A 248 -1.88 -12.59 9.08
C GLY A 248 -3.31 -12.47 9.59
N TRP A 249 -3.51 -12.45 10.91
CA TRP A 249 -4.83 -12.27 11.52
C TRP A 249 -5.43 -10.89 11.18
N LEU A 250 -4.64 -9.81 11.30
CA LEU A 250 -5.07 -8.47 10.92
C LEU A 250 -5.49 -8.40 9.45
N GLN A 251 -4.70 -8.98 8.54
CA GLN A 251 -5.07 -9.05 7.12
C GLN A 251 -6.41 -9.77 6.94
N GLN A 252 -6.62 -10.90 7.61
CA GLN A 252 -7.88 -11.65 7.54
C GLN A 252 -9.08 -10.81 8.01
N VAL A 253 -8.93 -10.06 9.11
CA VAL A 253 -9.98 -9.20 9.66
C VAL A 253 -10.31 -8.04 8.71
N ILE A 254 -9.28 -7.41 8.13
CA ILE A 254 -9.45 -6.31 7.17
C ILE A 254 -10.16 -6.82 5.91
N GLY A 255 -9.81 -8.03 5.47
CA GLY A 255 -10.28 -8.63 4.24
C GLY A 255 -9.35 -8.35 3.06
N LYS A 256 -9.63 -8.98 1.91
CA LYS A 256 -8.92 -8.73 0.66
C LYS A 256 -9.47 -7.48 -0.02
N ASP A 257 -8.63 -6.82 -0.82
CA ASP A 257 -9.03 -5.76 -1.75
C ASP A 257 -9.74 -4.54 -1.11
N LYS A 258 -9.58 -4.32 0.20
CA LYS A 258 -9.90 -3.03 0.83
C LYS A 258 -8.87 -1.99 0.42
N ASP A 259 -9.26 -0.72 0.51
CA ASP A 259 -8.60 0.47 -0.05
C ASP A 259 -7.11 0.29 -0.34
N ARG A 260 -6.74 0.54 -1.59
CA ARG A 260 -5.44 0.29 -2.24
C ARG A 260 -4.32 1.19 -1.71
N ASP A 261 -4.39 1.66 -0.46
CA ASP A 261 -3.38 2.54 0.08
C ASP A 261 -2.00 1.89 -0.03
N MET A 262 -1.10 2.58 -0.71
CA MET A 262 0.24 2.12 -1.03
C MET A 262 0.37 0.99 -2.07
N HIS A 263 -0.73 0.56 -2.68
CA HIS A 263 -0.71 -0.49 -3.70
C HIS A 263 -0.27 0.06 -5.06
N LEU A 264 0.55 -0.73 -5.76
CA LEU A 264 0.91 -0.50 -7.15
C LEU A 264 0.09 -1.47 -8.02
N HIS A 265 -0.80 -0.90 -8.82
CA HIS A 265 -1.65 -1.65 -9.75
C HIS A 265 -1.10 -1.53 -11.17
N TYR A 266 -0.72 -2.64 -11.78
CA TYR A 266 -0.36 -2.69 -13.20
C TYR A 266 -1.63 -2.83 -14.03
N CYS A 267 -1.80 -1.96 -15.00
CA CYS A 267 -2.89 -1.98 -15.96
C CYS A 267 -2.38 -2.43 -17.34
N ASP A 268 -3.30 -2.89 -18.17
CA ASP A 268 -3.02 -3.19 -19.57
C ASP A 268 -2.44 -1.96 -20.31
N GLY A 269 -1.62 -2.22 -21.34
CA GLY A 269 -1.00 -1.16 -22.13
C GLY A 269 0.19 -0.45 -21.46
N GLY A 270 0.75 -1.03 -20.40
CA GLY A 270 1.96 -0.49 -19.74
C GLY A 270 1.70 0.74 -18.87
N LYS A 271 0.44 0.95 -18.45
CA LYS A 271 0.03 1.91 -17.44
C LYS A 271 0.20 1.28 -16.06
N SER A 272 0.65 2.05 -15.08
CA SER A 272 0.59 1.64 -13.68
C SER A 272 0.02 2.76 -12.83
N ILE A 273 -0.74 2.39 -11.81
CA ILE A 273 -1.41 3.30 -10.89
C ILE A 273 -0.90 3.01 -9.49
N GLU A 274 -0.30 4.02 -8.88
CA GLU A 274 0.16 3.97 -7.49
C GLU A 274 -0.69 4.91 -6.63
N TYR A 275 -1.24 4.38 -5.54
CA TYR A 275 -2.17 5.09 -4.69
C TYR A 275 -1.46 5.62 -3.45
N PHE A 276 -1.51 6.93 -3.22
CA PHE A 276 -0.95 7.61 -2.05
C PHE A 276 -2.05 8.24 -1.18
N LEU A 277 -1.68 8.75 0.00
CA LEU A 277 -2.63 9.30 0.98
C LEU A 277 -3.69 10.25 0.39
N LEU A 278 -3.25 11.27 -0.36
CA LEU A 278 -4.10 12.35 -0.90
C LEU A 278 -4.15 12.42 -2.43
N HIS A 279 -3.35 11.61 -3.12
CA HIS A 279 -3.19 11.68 -4.56
C HIS A 279 -2.94 10.30 -5.17
N VAL A 280 -3.05 10.21 -6.49
CA VAL A 280 -2.75 9.02 -7.27
C VAL A 280 -1.68 9.36 -8.29
N ARG A 281 -0.68 8.49 -8.45
CA ARG A 281 0.28 8.58 -9.55
C ARG A 281 -0.12 7.63 -10.65
N LYS A 282 -0.22 8.14 -11.87
CA LYS A 282 -0.35 7.33 -13.08
C LYS A 282 0.94 7.43 -13.88
N THR A 283 1.56 6.28 -14.11
CA THR A 283 2.80 6.16 -14.87
C THR A 283 2.53 5.48 -16.20
N TYR A 284 3.10 6.02 -17.28
CA TYR A 284 2.87 5.56 -18.64
C TYR A 284 4.18 5.13 -19.30
N GLY A 285 4.13 3.99 -20.01
CA GLY A 285 5.15 3.66 -21.00
C GLY A 285 6.40 2.99 -20.46
N LEU A 286 6.31 2.18 -19.39
CA LEU A 286 7.44 1.32 -18.97
C LEU A 286 7.88 0.36 -20.09
N ALA A 287 6.98 -0.03 -21.00
CA ALA A 287 7.24 -0.92 -22.12
C ALA A 287 7.44 -0.22 -23.48
N ASN A 288 7.03 1.05 -23.64
CA ASN A 288 7.08 1.75 -24.93
C ASN A 288 7.30 3.26 -24.73
N ARG A 289 8.57 3.71 -24.84
CA ARG A 289 9.02 5.04 -24.39
C ARG A 289 8.34 6.23 -25.09
N GLY A 290 7.89 6.07 -26.35
CA GLY A 290 7.28 7.16 -27.12
C GLY A 290 5.83 7.49 -26.74
N GLY A 291 5.03 6.48 -26.37
CA GLY A 291 3.59 6.67 -26.10
C GLY A 291 3.29 7.37 -24.76
N GLY A 292 4.18 7.23 -23.77
CA GLY A 292 4.00 7.85 -22.45
C GLY A 292 4.18 9.37 -22.45
N GLU A 293 5.09 9.88 -23.27
CA GLU A 293 5.34 11.33 -23.39
C GLU A 293 4.14 12.08 -23.97
N GLU A 294 3.62 11.63 -25.10
CA GLU A 294 2.47 12.27 -25.75
C GLU A 294 1.23 12.23 -24.86
N ARG A 295 1.03 11.14 -24.12
CA ARG A 295 -0.06 11.05 -23.14
C ARG A 295 0.08 12.07 -22.01
N VAL A 296 1.28 12.24 -21.45
CA VAL A 296 1.51 13.25 -20.40
C VAL A 296 1.36 14.67 -20.96
N LYS A 297 1.83 14.96 -22.18
CA LYS A 297 1.62 16.27 -22.84
C LYS A 297 0.13 16.56 -23.04
N HIS A 298 -0.61 15.57 -23.53
CA HIS A 298 -2.06 15.67 -23.71
C HIS A 298 -2.77 15.98 -22.39
N LEU A 299 -2.51 15.21 -21.33
CA LEU A 299 -3.09 15.44 -20.01
C LEU A 299 -2.73 16.83 -19.45
N LYS A 300 -1.49 17.31 -19.63
CA LYS A 300 -1.13 18.68 -19.24
C LYS A 300 -1.99 19.74 -19.93
N ALA A 301 -2.28 19.57 -21.22
CA ALA A 301 -3.14 20.49 -21.96
C ALA A 301 -4.60 20.43 -21.45
N VAL A 302 -5.14 19.23 -21.24
CA VAL A 302 -6.49 19.04 -20.69
C VAL A 302 -6.62 19.69 -19.32
N TYR A 303 -5.75 19.34 -18.37
CA TYR A 303 -5.82 19.91 -17.03
C TYR A 303 -5.57 21.43 -16.99
N ALA A 304 -4.74 21.97 -17.88
CA ALA A 304 -4.60 23.42 -18.00
C ALA A 304 -5.92 24.11 -18.40
N SER A 305 -6.69 23.49 -19.31
CA SER A 305 -8.02 23.97 -19.68
C SER A 305 -9.04 23.83 -18.54
N LEU A 306 -9.05 22.70 -17.82
CA LEU A 306 -9.93 22.52 -16.66
C LEU A 306 -9.66 23.57 -15.56
N ILE A 307 -8.38 23.89 -15.32
CA ILE A 307 -7.96 24.92 -14.37
C ILE A 307 -8.38 26.31 -14.83
N SER A 308 -8.11 26.68 -16.10
CA SER A 308 -8.44 28.02 -16.60
C SER A 308 -9.94 28.30 -16.57
N LYS A 309 -10.75 27.26 -16.83
CA LYS A 309 -12.22 27.32 -16.79
C LYS A 309 -12.80 27.16 -15.39
N ARG A 310 -11.97 26.82 -14.39
CA ARG A 310 -12.38 26.52 -13.00
C ARG A 310 -13.47 25.44 -12.94
N VAL A 311 -13.27 24.37 -13.69
CA VAL A 311 -14.23 23.24 -13.71
C VAL A 311 -14.37 22.68 -12.28
N PRO A 312 -15.60 22.62 -11.72
CA PRO A 312 -15.83 22.06 -10.39
C PRO A 312 -15.85 20.53 -10.44
N ASN A 313 -15.78 19.88 -9.28
CA ASN A 313 -16.01 18.44 -9.13
C ASN A 313 -15.15 17.56 -10.08
N VAL A 314 -13.88 17.90 -10.22
CA VAL A 314 -12.87 17.12 -10.97
C VAL A 314 -11.60 16.97 -10.15
N ASP A 315 -10.80 15.96 -10.46
CA ASP A 315 -9.42 15.93 -9.98
C ASP A 315 -8.56 17.00 -10.68
N ARG A 316 -7.33 17.16 -10.20
CA ARG A 316 -6.40 18.20 -10.63
C ARG A 316 -5.02 17.64 -10.79
N LEU A 317 -4.30 18.17 -11.78
CA LEU A 317 -2.90 17.86 -12.00
C LEU A 317 -2.04 18.54 -10.94
N LYS A 318 -1.49 17.74 -10.02
CA LYS A 318 -0.52 18.19 -9.02
C LYS A 318 0.88 18.29 -9.60
N LYS A 319 1.27 17.26 -10.36
CA LYS A 319 2.60 17.16 -10.96
C LYS A 319 2.53 16.37 -12.26
N ALA A 320 3.37 16.71 -13.21
CA ALA A 320 3.60 15.93 -14.43
C ALA A 320 5.08 15.93 -14.77
N GLU A 321 5.64 14.75 -15.05
CA GLU A 321 7.02 14.60 -15.51
C GLU A 321 7.03 13.79 -16.80
N ILE A 322 7.93 14.16 -17.69
CA ILE A 322 8.18 13.44 -18.94
C ILE A 322 9.58 12.84 -18.84
N GLN A 323 9.71 11.55 -19.14
CA GLN A 323 10.99 10.83 -19.17
C GLN A 323 11.80 10.93 -17.84
N HIS A 324 11.13 10.86 -16.69
CA HIS A 324 11.81 10.79 -15.40
C HIS A 324 12.72 9.56 -15.32
N ARG A 325 13.95 9.73 -14.83
CA ARG A 325 15.00 8.68 -14.84
C ARG A 325 14.56 7.34 -14.21
N VAL A 326 13.74 7.42 -13.17
CA VAL A 326 13.29 6.24 -12.41
C VAL A 326 11.90 5.77 -12.82
N HIS A 327 11.01 6.70 -13.17
CA HIS A 327 9.57 6.43 -13.28
C HIS A 327 9.04 6.60 -14.71
N GLY A 328 9.88 6.97 -15.69
CA GLY A 328 9.40 7.31 -17.02
C GLY A 328 8.49 8.54 -17.01
N SER A 329 7.50 8.56 -17.89
CA SER A 329 6.53 9.67 -17.96
C SER A 329 5.35 9.40 -17.01
N TYR A 330 5.03 10.35 -16.13
CA TYR A 330 3.96 10.18 -15.13
C TYR A 330 3.21 11.48 -14.82
N VAL A 331 2.02 11.32 -14.23
CA VAL A 331 1.24 12.41 -13.62
C VAL A 331 0.84 12.04 -12.19
N ASP A 332 0.81 13.04 -11.31
CA ASP A 332 0.23 12.97 -9.97
C ASP A 332 -1.07 13.78 -9.95
N LEU A 333 -2.17 13.14 -9.52
CA LEU A 333 -3.53 13.69 -9.56
C LEU A 333 -4.13 13.74 -8.16
N GLU A 334 -4.79 14.84 -7.81
CA GLU A 334 -5.45 15.05 -6.51
C GLU A 334 -6.80 15.76 -6.65
N PRO A 335 -7.79 15.55 -5.75
CA PRO A 335 -7.73 14.66 -4.59
C PRO A 335 -7.89 13.18 -4.95
N ARG A 336 -7.41 12.28 -4.09
CA ARG A 336 -7.77 10.86 -4.12
C ARG A 336 -9.16 10.68 -3.49
N GLY A 337 -10.04 9.98 -4.20
CA GLY A 337 -11.39 9.68 -3.72
C GLY A 337 -11.57 8.21 -3.35
N ILE A 338 -12.81 7.88 -2.99
CA ILE A 338 -13.23 6.54 -2.59
C ILE A 338 -13.98 5.87 -3.74
N ASP A 339 -13.43 4.78 -4.25
CA ASP A 339 -14.03 3.94 -5.29
C ASP A 339 -14.91 2.85 -4.66
N THR A 340 -16.11 3.23 -4.18
CA THR A 340 -17.10 2.26 -3.68
C THR A 340 -18.43 2.31 -4.42
N GLY A 341 -18.58 3.23 -5.39
CA GLY A 341 -19.84 3.51 -6.05
C GLY A 341 -20.94 4.04 -5.10
N PRO A 342 -22.12 4.40 -5.65
CA PRO A 342 -23.23 4.91 -4.86
C PRO A 342 -23.84 3.79 -4.00
N LYS A 343 -24.18 4.10 -2.75
CA LYS A 343 -24.76 3.16 -1.77
C LYS A 343 -26.23 3.46 -1.48
N SER A 344 -26.71 4.62 -1.92
CA SER A 344 -28.07 5.09 -1.73
C SER A 344 -28.58 5.83 -2.97
N PRO A 345 -29.91 6.01 -3.09
CA PRO A 345 -30.50 6.89 -4.10
C PRO A 345 -29.90 8.31 -4.08
N LEU A 346 -29.60 8.81 -2.88
CA LEU A 346 -29.08 10.16 -2.68
C LEU A 346 -27.65 10.26 -3.22
N ASP A 347 -26.84 9.21 -3.07
CA ASP A 347 -25.51 9.15 -3.66
C ASP A 347 -25.57 9.22 -5.19
N VAL A 348 -26.50 8.50 -5.83
CA VAL A 348 -26.69 8.56 -7.28
C VAL A 348 -27.01 9.99 -7.72
N ARG A 349 -27.97 10.64 -7.03
CA ARG A 349 -28.34 12.03 -7.33
C ARG A 349 -27.15 12.98 -7.16
N ASN A 350 -26.45 12.89 -6.03
CA ASN A 350 -25.31 13.76 -5.73
C ASN A 350 -24.16 13.57 -6.73
N ALA A 351 -23.85 12.31 -7.09
CA ALA A 351 -22.83 12.01 -8.08
C ALA A 351 -23.18 12.61 -9.45
N VAL A 352 -24.42 12.41 -9.91
CA VAL A 352 -24.88 12.94 -11.21
C VAL A 352 -24.91 14.45 -11.22
N VAL A 353 -25.36 15.10 -10.13
CA VAL A 353 -25.31 16.56 -9.98
C VAL A 353 -23.87 17.06 -10.10
N CYS A 354 -22.92 16.47 -9.35
CA CYS A 354 -21.53 16.87 -9.40
C CYS A 354 -20.91 16.73 -10.80
N VAL A 355 -21.23 15.63 -11.51
CA VAL A 355 -20.78 15.41 -12.90
C VAL A 355 -21.38 16.45 -13.85
N LEU A 356 -22.68 16.73 -13.78
CA LEU A 356 -23.33 17.70 -14.65
C LEU A 356 -22.83 19.13 -14.38
N GLU A 357 -22.53 19.48 -13.12
CA GLU A 357 -21.87 20.75 -12.78
C GLU A 357 -20.48 20.86 -13.42
N ALA A 358 -19.69 19.79 -13.39
CA ALA A 358 -18.38 19.74 -14.06
C ALA A 358 -18.53 19.91 -15.58
N LEU A 359 -19.41 19.13 -16.21
CA LEU A 359 -19.63 19.16 -17.65
C LEU A 359 -20.18 20.49 -18.15
N LYS A 360 -21.08 21.13 -17.39
CA LYS A 360 -21.60 22.46 -17.73
C LYS A 360 -20.47 23.47 -17.95
N VAL A 361 -19.44 23.43 -17.10
CA VAL A 361 -18.28 24.33 -17.24
C VAL A 361 -17.29 23.79 -18.28
N ALA A 362 -17.02 22.48 -18.31
CA ALA A 362 -16.09 21.86 -19.25
C ALA A 362 -16.53 21.98 -20.72
N HIS A 363 -17.83 22.03 -21.00
CA HIS A 363 -18.38 22.18 -22.35
C HIS A 363 -18.49 23.63 -22.83
N ALA A 364 -18.25 24.64 -21.97
CA ALA A 364 -18.19 26.03 -22.39
C ALA A 364 -17.04 26.27 -23.38
N ASP A 365 -17.08 27.30 -24.21
CA ASP A 365 -16.02 27.58 -25.18
C ASP A 365 -14.68 27.97 -24.50
N PRO A 366 -13.53 27.40 -24.90
CA PRO A 366 -13.35 26.26 -25.80
C PRO A 366 -13.72 24.93 -25.11
N PRO A 367 -14.46 24.03 -25.79
CA PRO A 367 -15.01 22.84 -25.15
C PRO A 367 -13.96 21.75 -24.91
N VAL A 368 -14.10 21.07 -23.77
CA VAL A 368 -13.37 19.84 -23.42
C VAL A 368 -14.40 18.75 -23.17
N PHE A 369 -14.36 17.69 -23.96
CA PHE A 369 -15.25 16.53 -23.84
C PHE A 369 -14.52 15.40 -23.12
N HIS A 370 -15.15 14.77 -22.12
CA HIS A 370 -14.52 13.73 -21.30
C HIS A 370 -14.41 12.40 -22.03
N ARG A 371 -15.48 12.00 -22.74
CA ARG A 371 -15.64 10.78 -23.56
C ARG A 371 -15.65 9.44 -22.82
N ASP A 372 -15.11 9.34 -21.61
CA ASP A 372 -15.10 8.10 -20.79
C ASP A 372 -15.85 8.26 -19.45
N ILE A 373 -17.10 8.73 -19.45
CA ILE A 373 -17.87 8.88 -18.20
C ILE A 373 -18.54 7.55 -17.83
N ARG A 374 -18.10 6.97 -16.71
CA ARG A 374 -18.62 5.70 -16.16
C ARG A 374 -18.28 5.58 -14.69
N TRP A 375 -18.95 4.68 -13.96
CA TRP A 375 -18.77 4.52 -12.51
C TRP A 375 -17.31 4.38 -12.04
N PRO A 376 -16.43 3.62 -12.74
CA PRO A 376 -15.00 3.57 -12.40
C PRO A 376 -14.27 4.92 -12.40
N ASN A 377 -14.83 5.92 -13.08
CA ASN A 377 -14.26 7.26 -13.23
C ASN A 377 -14.99 8.32 -12.37
N ILE A 378 -15.88 7.88 -11.48
CA ILE A 378 -16.61 8.76 -10.55
C ILE A 378 -16.23 8.43 -9.11
N MET A 379 -15.61 9.38 -8.43
CA MET A 379 -15.03 9.18 -7.10
C MET A 379 -15.81 9.94 -6.04
N GLN A 380 -16.07 9.32 -4.88
CA GLN A 380 -16.62 10.02 -3.72
C GLN A 380 -15.51 10.77 -2.99
N SER A 381 -15.80 11.99 -2.53
CA SER A 381 -14.86 12.76 -1.70
C SER A 381 -14.63 12.08 -0.36
N CYS A 382 -13.37 12.08 0.08
CA CYS A 382 -13.01 11.58 1.41
C CYS A 382 -13.42 12.54 2.53
N GLU A 383 -13.60 13.82 2.23
CA GLU A 383 -13.89 14.87 3.21
C GLU A 383 -15.40 15.12 3.37
N ASP A 384 -16.16 14.90 2.30
CA ASP A 384 -17.60 15.12 2.27
C ASP A 384 -18.28 14.02 1.47
N SER A 385 -18.98 13.12 2.16
CA SER A 385 -19.70 12.01 1.53
C SER A 385 -20.80 12.44 0.54
N SER A 386 -21.26 13.69 0.60
CA SER A 386 -22.22 14.23 -0.36
C SER A 386 -21.56 14.72 -1.66
N LYS A 387 -20.23 14.87 -1.69
CA LYS A 387 -19.49 15.37 -2.85
C LYS A 387 -18.83 14.24 -3.63
N TRP A 388 -18.90 14.37 -4.94
CA TRP A 388 -18.35 13.45 -5.91
C TRP A 388 -17.57 14.22 -6.97
N PHE A 389 -16.66 13.55 -7.67
CA PHE A 389 -15.87 14.19 -8.71
C PHE A 389 -15.50 13.22 -9.84
N LEU A 390 -15.36 13.78 -11.03
CA LEU A 390 -15.00 13.07 -12.27
C LEU A 390 -13.47 13.03 -12.42
N ILE A 391 -12.96 11.84 -12.71
CA ILE A 391 -11.53 11.56 -12.92
C ILE A 391 -11.31 10.88 -14.28
N ASP A 392 -10.04 10.60 -14.58
CA ASP A 392 -9.62 9.84 -15.77
C ASP A 392 -9.86 10.54 -17.12
N TRP A 393 -9.36 11.78 -17.20
CA TRP A 393 -9.36 12.62 -18.39
C TRP A 393 -8.38 12.18 -19.50
N GLU A 394 -7.92 10.92 -19.50
CA GLU A 394 -6.96 10.38 -20.49
C GLU A 394 -7.53 10.32 -21.90
N ASP A 395 -8.83 10.09 -21.99
CA ASP A 395 -9.58 10.07 -23.24
C ASP A 395 -10.28 11.39 -23.52
N ALA A 396 -9.96 12.47 -22.80
CA ALA A 396 -10.58 13.76 -23.09
C ALA A 396 -10.16 14.31 -24.47
N SER A 397 -10.97 15.19 -25.05
CA SER A 397 -10.66 15.81 -26.34
C SER A 397 -11.18 17.24 -26.46
N PHE A 398 -10.51 18.03 -27.28
CA PHE A 398 -10.94 19.36 -27.69
C PHE A 398 -11.66 19.28 -29.04
N ALA A 399 -12.51 20.26 -29.35
CA ALA A 399 -13.05 20.39 -30.71
C ALA A 399 -11.96 20.87 -31.70
N PRO A 400 -11.96 20.39 -32.96
CA PRO A 400 -12.78 19.31 -33.50
C PRO A 400 -12.33 17.94 -32.98
N THR A 401 -13.29 17.09 -32.61
CA THR A 401 -13.02 15.76 -32.05
C THR A 401 -12.76 14.74 -33.15
N LYS A 402 -11.95 13.73 -32.83
CA LYS A 402 -11.77 12.53 -33.65
C LYS A 402 -12.48 11.35 -32.99
N GLY A 403 -12.99 10.43 -33.81
CA GLY A 403 -13.57 9.18 -33.34
C GLY A 403 -12.60 8.40 -32.43
N ALA A 404 -13.14 7.73 -31.41
CA ALA A 404 -12.39 6.97 -30.41
C ALA A 404 -12.66 5.44 -30.53
N PRO A 405 -12.09 4.76 -31.55
CA PRO A 405 -12.37 3.35 -31.83
C PRO A 405 -11.88 2.37 -30.75
N HIS A 406 -11.00 2.82 -29.86
CA HIS A 406 -10.48 2.01 -28.76
C HIS A 406 -11.45 1.92 -27.57
N LEU A 407 -12.49 2.77 -27.51
CA LEU A 407 -13.50 2.72 -26.47
C LEU A 407 -14.50 1.58 -26.71
N SER A 408 -14.99 0.96 -25.63
CA SER A 408 -15.90 -0.20 -25.71
C SER A 408 -17.30 0.18 -26.19
N GLN A 409 -17.79 -0.48 -27.24
CA GLN A 409 -19.13 -0.25 -27.82
C GLN A 409 -20.27 -0.54 -26.83
N ASN A 410 -20.03 -1.41 -25.86
CA ASN A 410 -21.02 -1.76 -24.85
C ASN A 410 -21.12 -0.71 -23.74
N GLU A 411 -20.14 0.18 -23.65
CA GLU A 411 -20.01 1.13 -22.54
C GLU A 411 -20.17 2.59 -22.91
N HIS A 412 -20.05 2.92 -24.20
CA HIS A 412 -19.95 4.31 -24.68
C HIS A 412 -21.02 4.65 -25.70
N SER A 413 -21.24 5.95 -25.89
CA SER A 413 -22.18 6.47 -26.88
C SER A 413 -21.77 6.02 -28.28
N PRO A 414 -22.70 5.55 -29.14
CA PRO A 414 -22.40 5.25 -30.55
C PRO A 414 -21.78 6.43 -31.30
N ASN A 415 -22.05 7.68 -30.89
CA ASN A 415 -21.49 8.85 -31.54
C ASN A 415 -20.00 9.07 -31.27
N VAL A 416 -19.44 8.47 -30.20
CA VAL A 416 -18.01 8.64 -29.86
C VAL A 416 -17.08 8.07 -30.93
N TYR A 417 -17.60 7.18 -31.78
CA TYR A 417 -16.88 6.57 -32.89
C TYR A 417 -16.81 7.44 -34.15
N ASN A 418 -17.59 8.53 -34.19
CA ASN A 418 -17.63 9.45 -35.32
C ASN A 418 -16.76 10.68 -35.04
N ASP A 419 -16.20 11.27 -36.09
CA ASP A 419 -15.51 12.56 -36.00
C ASP A 419 -16.52 13.69 -35.72
N ASN A 420 -16.06 14.76 -35.08
CA ASN A 420 -16.84 15.96 -34.75
C ASN A 420 -18.06 15.71 -33.85
N HIS A 421 -18.04 14.66 -33.03
CA HIS A 421 -18.97 14.52 -31.92
C HIS A 421 -18.74 15.62 -30.85
N GLY A 422 -19.79 15.95 -30.09
CA GLY A 422 -19.76 17.03 -29.12
C GLY A 422 -20.15 16.58 -27.71
N ALA A 423 -20.80 17.50 -26.99
CA ALA A 423 -21.26 17.28 -25.63
C ALA A 423 -22.27 16.13 -25.52
N ASP A 424 -22.95 15.77 -26.61
CA ASP A 424 -23.94 14.69 -26.67
C ASP A 424 -23.37 13.35 -26.20
N VAL A 425 -22.09 13.07 -26.49
CA VAL A 425 -21.38 11.86 -26.02
C VAL A 425 -21.31 11.82 -24.50
N ASP A 426 -20.93 12.93 -23.86
CA ASP A 426 -20.82 13.02 -22.40
C ASP A 426 -22.21 12.97 -21.74
N ILE A 427 -23.22 13.64 -22.32
CA ILE A 427 -24.59 13.61 -21.78
C ILE A 427 -25.21 12.22 -21.89
N TRP A 428 -25.02 11.53 -23.01
CA TRP A 428 -25.43 10.13 -23.16
C TRP A 428 -24.77 9.26 -22.08
N ALA A 429 -23.48 9.47 -21.83
CA ALA A 429 -22.73 8.70 -20.84
C ALA A 429 -23.22 8.96 -19.40
N VAL A 430 -23.65 10.19 -19.06
CA VAL A 430 -24.36 10.48 -17.79
C VAL A 430 -25.68 9.72 -17.72
N GLY A 431 -26.43 9.62 -18.82
CA GLY A 431 -27.65 8.81 -18.89
C GLY A 431 -27.40 7.33 -18.62
N ARG A 432 -26.33 6.79 -19.20
CA ARG A 432 -25.90 5.40 -18.95
C ARG A 432 -25.38 5.20 -17.53
N LEU A 433 -24.68 6.18 -16.95
CA LEU A 433 -24.22 6.17 -15.56
C LEU A 433 -25.41 5.97 -14.61
N ILE A 434 -26.50 6.73 -14.82
CA ILE A 434 -27.76 6.56 -14.10
C ILE A 434 -28.33 5.15 -14.31
N PHE A 435 -28.45 4.71 -15.57
CA PHE A 435 -29.10 3.44 -15.90
C PHE A 435 -28.38 2.23 -15.29
N THR A 436 -27.06 2.30 -15.19
CA THR A 436 -26.19 1.24 -14.66
C THR A 436 -25.92 1.35 -13.15
N ALA A 437 -26.53 2.33 -12.47
CA ALA A 437 -26.43 2.45 -11.02
C ALA A 437 -26.99 1.19 -10.34
N ARG A 438 -26.31 0.70 -9.31
CA ARG A 438 -26.81 -0.46 -8.53
C ARG A 438 -28.08 -0.15 -7.76
N VAL A 439 -28.26 1.13 -7.41
CA VAL A 439 -29.42 1.64 -6.68
C VAL A 439 -30.30 2.40 -7.67
N GLN A 440 -31.55 1.96 -7.79
CA GLN A 440 -32.46 2.44 -8.83
C GLN A 440 -33.62 3.24 -8.22
N VAL A 441 -33.89 4.40 -8.81
CA VAL A 441 -35.08 5.22 -8.52
C VAL A 441 -35.78 5.49 -9.85
N PRO A 442 -37.07 5.18 -10.01
CA PRO A 442 -37.78 5.33 -11.28
C PRO A 442 -37.60 6.72 -11.91
N ALA A 443 -37.82 7.79 -11.14
CA ALA A 443 -37.71 9.16 -11.64
C ALA A 443 -36.30 9.55 -12.11
N ILE A 444 -35.24 9.06 -11.43
CA ILE A 444 -33.86 9.29 -11.88
C ILE A 444 -33.59 8.45 -13.14
N ARG A 445 -34.03 7.19 -13.15
CA ARG A 445 -33.87 6.28 -14.29
C ARG A 445 -34.51 6.82 -15.56
N ASP A 446 -35.71 7.38 -15.47
CA ASP A 446 -36.40 8.02 -16.60
C ASP A 446 -35.59 9.18 -17.17
N LEU A 447 -34.98 10.01 -16.31
CA LEU A 447 -34.05 11.05 -16.75
C LEU A 447 -32.82 10.46 -17.47
N GLY A 448 -32.27 9.35 -16.96
CA GLY A 448 -31.16 8.66 -17.61
C GLY A 448 -31.52 8.16 -19.02
N GLN A 449 -32.73 7.62 -19.17
CA GLN A 449 -33.25 7.21 -20.48
C GLN A 449 -33.38 8.41 -21.43
N MET A 450 -33.98 9.51 -20.97
CA MET A 450 -34.10 10.74 -21.76
C MET A 450 -32.73 11.29 -22.22
N MET A 451 -31.69 11.20 -21.39
CA MET A 451 -30.34 11.60 -21.76
C MET A 451 -29.76 10.70 -22.86
N MET A 452 -29.96 9.38 -22.77
CA MET A 452 -29.48 8.43 -23.79
C MET A 452 -30.25 8.54 -25.13
N GLU A 453 -31.51 8.95 -25.09
CA GLU A 453 -32.35 9.16 -26.29
C GLU A 453 -32.14 10.53 -26.95
N GLY A 454 -31.29 11.39 -26.36
CA GLY A 454 -31.01 12.74 -26.90
C GLY A 454 -32.09 13.79 -26.58
N HIS A 455 -33.00 13.51 -25.64
CA HIS A 455 -33.99 14.49 -25.17
C HIS A 455 -33.42 15.51 -24.17
N VAL A 456 -32.21 15.29 -23.67
CA VAL A 456 -31.43 16.25 -22.88
C VAL A 456 -30.22 16.64 -23.70
N LEU A 457 -30.14 17.92 -24.10
CA LEU A 457 -29.18 18.36 -25.11
C LEU A 457 -27.82 18.79 -24.52
N ASN A 458 -27.80 19.16 -23.24
CA ASN A 458 -26.59 19.64 -22.57
C ASN A 458 -26.66 19.47 -21.04
N ALA A 459 -25.52 19.71 -20.39
CA ALA A 459 -25.37 19.49 -18.95
C ALA A 459 -26.25 20.42 -18.11
N GLU A 460 -26.52 21.65 -18.58
CA GLU A 460 -27.40 22.59 -17.89
C GLU A 460 -28.86 22.11 -17.85
N GLN A 461 -29.37 21.60 -18.98
CA GLN A 461 -30.69 20.97 -19.03
C GLN A 461 -30.77 19.75 -18.13
N GLY A 462 -29.74 18.90 -18.14
CA GLY A 462 -29.64 17.75 -17.25
C GLY A 462 -29.68 18.14 -15.77
N LEU A 463 -28.90 19.16 -15.40
CA LEU A 463 -28.81 19.66 -14.02
C LEU A 463 -30.15 20.22 -13.54
N LYS A 464 -30.83 21.02 -14.38
CA LYS A 464 -32.17 21.53 -14.07
C LYS A 464 -33.18 20.40 -13.85
N LYS A 465 -33.15 19.36 -14.69
CA LYS A 465 -34.07 18.23 -14.57
C LYS A 465 -33.83 17.42 -13.29
N ILE A 466 -32.57 17.06 -12.98
CA ILE A 466 -32.27 16.26 -11.78
C ILE A 466 -32.52 17.02 -10.48
N CYS A 467 -32.27 18.33 -10.44
CA CYS A 467 -32.54 19.16 -9.27
C CYS A 467 -34.03 19.31 -8.98
N ASN A 468 -34.88 19.27 -10.01
CA ASN A 468 -36.34 19.36 -9.89
C ASN A 468 -37.04 18.03 -9.60
N LEU A 469 -36.31 16.91 -9.53
CA LEU A 469 -36.91 15.63 -9.14
C LEU A 469 -37.35 15.68 -7.66
N PRO A 470 -38.49 15.02 -7.33
CA PRO A 470 -38.97 14.96 -5.97
C PRO A 470 -37.91 14.32 -5.03
N PRO A 471 -37.92 14.69 -3.74
CA PRO A 471 -37.12 13.98 -2.75
C PRO A 471 -37.58 12.52 -2.65
N PHE A 472 -36.65 11.64 -2.32
CA PHE A 472 -36.87 10.19 -2.19
C PHE A 472 -36.19 9.67 -0.92
#